data_AF-A0A5X8Y6J3-F1
#
_entry.id   AF-A0A5X8Y6J3-F1
#
_cell.length_a   1.000
_cell.length_b   1.000
_cell.length_c   1.000
_cell.angle_alpha   90.00
_cell.angle_beta   90.00
_cell.angle_gamma   90.00
#
_symmetry.space_group_name_H-M   'P 1'
#
loop_
_entity.id
_entity.type
_entity.pdbx_description
1 polymer ?
#
loop_
_entity_poly.entity_id
_entity_poly.type
_entity_poly.pdbx_seq_one_letter_code
_entity_poly.pdbx_strand_id
1 'polypeptide(L)' 'MTTINRLAAIITLFVIPAAMAADTPHCVVKESWPIIITQCDDGTVTVTNVSKGKASVCRKGDLCREISL' A
#
# COMPACT_ATOMS: atom_id res chain seq x y z
N MET A 1 17.06 23.63 43.96
CA MET A 1 15.93 23.53 43.01
C MET A 1 16.42 22.78 41.78
N THR A 2 16.43 21.45 41.82
CA THR A 2 17.02 20.58 40.78
C THR A 2 16.22 19.28 40.62
N THR A 3 14.90 19.36 40.82
CA THR A 3 13.99 18.21 40.75
C THR A 3 13.10 18.21 39.50
N ILE A 4 13.20 19.22 38.63
CA ILE A 4 12.30 19.39 37.47
C ILE A 4 12.83 18.66 36.21
N ASN A 5 14.11 18.30 36.14
CA ASN A 5 14.70 17.78 34.89
C ASN A 5 14.53 16.28 34.60
N ARG A 6 13.95 15.47 35.50
CA ARG A 6 13.78 14.01 35.25
C ARG A 6 12.42 13.60 34.69
N LEU A 7 11.38 14.41 34.85
CA LEU A 7 10.02 14.10 34.39
C LEU A 7 9.83 14.34 32.87
N ALA A 8 10.54 15.32 32.30
CA ALA A 8 10.46 15.62 30.87
C ALA A 8 11.02 14.49 29.98
N ALA A 9 11.89 13.63 30.51
CA ALA A 9 12.52 12.54 29.75
C ALA A 9 11.63 11.31 29.56
N ILE A 10 10.54 11.18 30.32
CA ILE A 10 9.66 9.98 30.27
C ILE A 10 8.53 10.17 29.24
N ILE A 11 8.09 11.41 29.00
CA ILE A 11 6.97 11.72 28.09
C ILE A 11 7.38 11.55 26.61
N THR A 12 8.66 11.65 26.27
CA THR A 12 9.16 11.42 24.91
C THR A 12 9.17 9.95 24.49
N LEU A 13 9.10 9.00 25.43
CA LEU A 13 9.05 7.55 25.13
C LEU A 13 7.66 7.04 24.74
N PHE A 14 6.62 7.87 24.84
CA PHE A 14 5.24 7.53 24.47
C PHE A 14 4.80 8.05 23.10
N VAL A 15 5.73 8.59 22.29
CA VAL A 15 5.47 8.82 20.87
C VAL A 15 5.68 7.50 20.14
N ILE A 16 4.75 6.57 20.34
CA ILE A 16 4.65 5.37 19.52
C ILE A 16 4.33 5.87 18.11
N PRO A 17 5.15 5.58 17.08
CA PRO A 17 4.79 5.89 15.71
C PRO A 17 3.65 4.93 15.30
N ALA A 18 2.41 5.27 15.64
CA ALA A 18 1.21 4.59 15.17
C ALA A 18 0.94 4.83 13.66
N ALA A 19 1.86 5.51 12.97
CA ALA A 19 1.67 6.01 11.61
C ALA A 19 2.26 5.12 10.50
N MET A 20 2.78 3.93 10.82
CA MET A 20 3.42 3.05 9.82
C MET A 20 2.75 1.67 9.72
N ALA A 21 1.45 1.61 10.00
CA ALA A 21 0.59 0.55 9.49
C ALA A 21 -0.42 1.24 8.55
N ALA A 22 0.08 1.83 7.46
CA ALA A 22 -0.79 2.05 6.33
C ALA A 22 -1.24 0.65 5.91
N ASP A 23 -2.52 0.33 6.11
CA ASP A 23 -3.14 -0.92 5.70
C ASP A 23 -2.74 -1.18 4.24
N THR A 24 -1.71 -2.01 4.07
CA THR A 24 -1.28 -2.42 2.74
C THR A 24 -2.33 -3.43 2.31
N PRO A 25 -3.15 -3.13 1.30
CA PRO A 25 -4.27 -3.99 0.96
C PRO A 25 -3.74 -5.40 0.68
N HIS A 26 -4.45 -6.42 1.17
CA HIS A 26 -4.05 -7.80 0.92
C HIS A 26 -4.26 -8.10 -0.55
N CYS A 27 -3.15 -8.21 -1.28
CA CYS A 27 -3.17 -8.48 -2.71
C CYS A 27 -2.74 -9.92 -3.01
N VAL A 28 -3.47 -10.58 -3.91
CA VAL A 28 -3.13 -11.87 -4.50
C VAL A 28 -2.68 -11.67 -5.94
N VAL A 29 -1.57 -12.31 -6.31
CA VAL A 29 -1.01 -12.24 -7.66
C VAL A 29 -1.16 -13.61 -8.32
N LYS A 30 -1.66 -13.60 -9.55
CA LYS A 30 -1.72 -14.78 -10.43
C LYS A 30 -0.98 -14.46 -11.72
N GLU A 31 0.05 -15.24 -11.99
CA GLU A 31 0.93 -15.05 -13.15
C GLU A 31 0.68 -16.12 -14.20
N SER A 32 0.54 -15.69 -15.45
CA SER A 32 0.49 -16.55 -16.63
C SER A 32 1.12 -15.79 -17.79
N TRP A 33 2.42 -16.00 -18.01
CA TRP A 33 3.20 -15.20 -18.95
C TRP A 33 2.53 -15.08 -20.34
N PRO A 34 2.40 -13.87 -20.93
CA PRO A 34 2.94 -12.58 -20.48
C PRO A 34 1.94 -11.73 -19.66
N ILE A 35 0.94 -12.35 -19.03
CA ILE A 35 -0.10 -11.69 -18.26
C ILE A 35 0.14 -11.89 -16.76
N ILE A 36 0.06 -10.81 -15.99
CA ILE A 36 0.09 -10.83 -14.52
C ILE A 36 -1.20 -10.17 -14.04
N ILE A 37 -1.94 -10.86 -13.18
CA ILE A 37 -3.18 -10.37 -12.61
C ILE A 37 -2.97 -10.19 -11.10
N THR A 38 -3.13 -8.97 -10.62
CA THR A 38 -3.09 -8.64 -9.18
C THR A 38 -4.48 -8.23 -8.74
N GLN A 39 -5.01 -8.85 -7.69
CA GLN A 39 -6.30 -8.48 -7.11
C GLN A 39 -6.09 -8.14 -5.64
N CYS A 40 -6.61 -7.02 -5.19
CA CYS A 40 -6.50 -6.54 -3.82
C CYS A 40 -7.88 -6.48 -3.15
N ASP A 41 -7.93 -6.61 -1.83
CA ASP A 41 -9.15 -6.58 -1.01
C ASP A 41 -9.86 -5.20 -0.99
N ASP A 42 -9.14 -4.13 -1.32
CA ASP A 42 -9.68 -2.80 -1.59
C ASP A 42 -10.59 -2.74 -2.85
N GLY A 43 -10.68 -3.84 -3.61
CA GLY A 43 -11.45 -3.94 -4.84
C GLY A 43 -10.70 -3.44 -6.08
N THR A 44 -9.39 -3.21 -5.97
CA THR A 44 -8.52 -2.93 -7.11
C THR A 44 -8.10 -4.24 -7.80
N VAL A 45 -8.23 -4.28 -9.13
CA VAL A 45 -7.72 -5.36 -9.97
C VAL A 45 -6.81 -4.76 -11.04
N THR A 46 -5.59 -5.25 -11.12
CA THR A 46 -4.60 -4.85 -12.12
C THR A 46 -4.30 -6.02 -13.04
N VAL A 47 -4.45 -5.82 -14.34
CA VAL A 47 -4.09 -6.79 -15.38
C VAL A 47 -2.93 -6.21 -16.18
N THR A 48 -1.75 -6.76 -15.98
CA THR A 48 -0.50 -6.33 -16.60
C THR A 48 -0.18 -7.25 -17.76
N ASN A 49 0.03 -6.69 -18.95
CA ASN A 49 0.63 -7.37 -20.09
C ASN A 49 2.09 -6.93 -20.21
N VAL A 50 2.99 -7.77 -19.70
CA VAL A 50 4.42 -7.46 -19.64
C VAL A 50 5.03 -7.38 -21.04
N SER A 51 4.53 -8.18 -21.98
CA SER A 51 4.99 -8.17 -23.38
C SER A 51 4.67 -6.86 -24.11
N LYS A 52 3.62 -6.15 -23.69
CA LYS A 52 3.22 -4.86 -24.29
C LYS A 52 3.66 -3.65 -23.47
N GLY A 53 4.23 -3.84 -22.29
CA GLY A 53 4.53 -2.74 -21.36
C GLY A 53 3.27 -1.96 -20.96
N LYS A 54 2.14 -2.65 -20.78
CA LYS A 54 0.85 -2.05 -20.46
C LYS A 54 0.23 -2.71 -19.25
N ALA A 55 -0.50 -1.95 -18.45
CA ALA A 55 -1.36 -2.47 -17.40
C ALA A 55 -2.74 -1.82 -17.44
N SER A 56 -3.78 -2.61 -17.24
CA SER A 56 -5.14 -2.13 -17.01
C SER A 56 -5.44 -2.18 -15.53
N VAL A 57 -5.71 -1.02 -14.93
CA VAL A 57 -6.07 -0.88 -13.52
C VAL A 57 -7.56 -0.60 -13.43
N CYS A 58 -8.29 -1.51 -12.82
CA CYS A 58 -9.72 -1.42 -12.55
C CYS A 58 -9.94 -1.23 -11.05
N ARG A 59 -10.81 -0.30 -10.68
CA ARG A 59 -11.24 -0.12 -9.29
C ARG A 59 -12.75 -0.26 -9.21
N LYS A 60 -13.23 -0.78 -8.09
CA LYS A 60 -14.67 -0.87 -7.83
C LYS A 60 -15.33 0.52 -7.94
N GLY A 61 -16.30 0.65 -8.84
CA GLY A 61 -17.05 1.89 -9.05
C GLY A 61 -16.44 2.84 -10.10
N ASP A 62 -15.24 2.56 -10.60
CA ASP A 62 -14.57 3.35 -11.64
C ASP A 62 -14.41 2.54 -12.93
N LEU A 63 -14.24 3.26 -14.06
CA LEU A 63 -13.82 2.66 -15.32
C LEU A 63 -12.36 2.21 -15.23
N CYS A 64 -12.07 1.05 -15.83
CA CYS A 64 -10.70 0.57 -15.98
C CYS A 64 -9.87 1.57 -16.80
N ARG A 65 -8.65 1.85 -16.35
CA ARG A 65 -7.70 2.73 -17.03
C ARG A 65 -6.49 1.93 -17.47
N GLU A 66 -6.09 2.11 -18.72
CA GLU A 66 -4.81 1.59 -19.19
C GLU A 66 -3.69 2.58 -18.86
N ILE A 67 -2.59 2.05 -18.35
CA ILE A 67 -1.34 2.76 -18.07
C ILE A 67 -0.19 2.08 -18.83
N SER A 68 0.81 2.87 -19.21
CA SER A 68 2.10 2.33 -19.65
C SER A 68 2.94 1.98 -18.43
N LEU A 69 3.67 0.87 -18.51
CA LEU A 69 4.62 0.40 -17.48
C LEU A 69 6.03 0.96 -17.73
#